data_AF-A0A180FSE4-F1
#
_entry.id   AF-A0A180FSE4-F1
#
_cell.length_a   1.000
_cell.length_b   1.000
_cell.length_c   1.000
_cell.angle_alpha   90.00
_cell.angle_beta   90.00
_cell.angle_gamma   90.00
#
_symmetry.space_group_name_H-M   'P 1'
#
loop_
_entity.id
_entity.type
_entity.pdbx_description
1 polymer ?
#
loop_
_entity_poly.entity_id
_entity_poly.type
_entity_poly.pdbx_seq_one_letter_code
_entity_poly.pdbx_strand_id
1 'polypeptide(L)' 'MKKIIDSIKDSYNELVYKVSWPTRKDLSASAVVVMFASLIIAVLIFVIDLGFEGIMRFIYEKIF' A
#
# COMPACT_ATOMS: atom_id res chain seq x y z
N MET A 1 -10.50 16.86 31.55
CA MET A 1 -9.14 17.05 31.01
C MET A 1 -8.14 16.02 31.53
N LYS A 2 -7.99 15.81 32.85
CA LYS A 2 -7.06 14.79 33.41
C LYS A 2 -7.29 13.36 32.88
N LYS A 3 -8.55 12.90 32.82
CA LYS A 3 -8.91 11.56 32.29
C LYS A 3 -8.43 11.28 30.85
N ILE A 4 -8.42 12.28 29.96
CA ILE A 4 -8.01 12.09 28.57
C ILE A 4 -6.48 11.93 28.50
N ILE A 5 -5.75 12.73 29.28
CA ILE A 5 -4.29 12.64 29.37
C ILE A 5 -3.88 11.27 29.93
N ASP A 6 -4.56 10.80 30.98
CA ASP A 6 -4.30 9.48 31.56
C ASP A 6 -4.63 8.34 30.58
N SER A 7 -5.73 8.46 29.82
CA SER A 7 -6.12 7.46 28.81
C SER A 7 -5.11 7.34 27.66
N ILE A 8 -4.54 8.47 27.22
CA ILE A 8 -3.48 8.50 26.20
C ILE A 8 -2.19 7.88 26.77
N LYS A 9 -1.90 8.11 28.05
CA LYS A 9 -0.72 7.58 28.73
C LYS A 9 -0.80 6.07 28.92
N ASP A 10 -1.97 5.55 29.27
CA ASP A 10 -2.22 4.11 29.38
C ASP A 10 -2.19 3.44 27.99
N SER A 11 -2.77 4.09 26.96
CA SER A 11 -2.69 3.59 25.58
C SER A 11 -1.25 3.53 25.07
N TYR A 12 -0.42 4.52 25.41
CA TYR A 12 1.01 4.50 25.07
C TYR A 12 1.76 3.38 25.79
N ASN A 13 1.51 3.20 27.09
CA ASN A 13 2.12 2.09 27.83
C ASN A 13 1.68 0.73 27.28
N GLU A 14 0.42 0.56 26.89
CA GLU A 14 -0.07 -0.70 26.36
C GLU A 14 0.51 -1.00 24.96
N LEU A 15 0.51 -0.02 24.06
CA LEU A 15 1.03 -0.17 22.71
C LEU A 15 2.55 -0.37 22.66
N VAL A 16 3.30 0.15 23.64
CA VAL A 16 4.77 0.06 23.66
C VAL A 16 5.25 -1.17 24.43
N TYR A 17 4.65 -1.50 25.58
CA TYR A 17 5.16 -2.55 26.47
C TYR A 17 4.41 -3.89 26.33
N LYS A 18 3.20 -3.88 25.77
CA LYS A 18 2.34 -5.08 25.70
C LYS A 18 2.17 -5.61 24.27
N VAL A 19 2.78 -4.95 23.29
CA VAL A 19 2.74 -5.35 21.89
C VAL A 19 4.16 -5.55 21.39
N SER A 20 4.41 -6.70 20.78
CA SER A 20 5.68 -7.02 20.13
C SER A 20 5.80 -6.24 18.83
N TRP A 21 6.31 -5.01 18.90
CA TRP A 21 6.70 -4.27 17.69
C TRP A 21 7.85 -5.01 17.00
N PRO A 22 7.75 -5.27 15.68
CA PRO A 22 8.87 -5.78 14.92
C PRO A 22 10.04 -4.81 15.00
N THR A 23 11.26 -5.33 14.99
CA THR A 23 12.45 -4.49 14.90
C THR A 23 12.37 -3.61 13.65
N ARG A 24 12.92 -2.38 13.69
CA ARG A 24 12.88 -1.47 12.52
C ARG A 24 13.43 -2.10 11.22
N LYS A 25 14.32 -3.09 11.35
CA LYS A 25 14.86 -3.89 10.25
C LYS A 25 13.82 -4.84 9.63
N ASP A 26 12.95 -5.45 10.42
CA ASP A 26 11.91 -6.36 9.94
C ASP A 26 10.75 -5.59 9.30
N LEU A 27 10.46 -4.40 9.84
CA LEU A 27 9.45 -3.50 9.31
C LEU A 27 9.85 -2.96 7.92
N SER A 28 11.13 -2.60 7.76
CA SER A 28 11.66 -2.18 6.46
C SER A 28 11.77 -3.35 5.47
N ALA A 29 12.12 -4.55 5.93
CA ALA A 29 12.09 -5.75 5.07
C ALA A 29 10.68 -6.01 4.52
N SER A 30 9.65 -5.96 5.37
CA SER A 30 8.24 -6.11 4.94
C SER A 30 7.80 -5.00 3.99
N ALA A 31 8.21 -3.76 4.25
CA ALA A 31 7.90 -2.62 3.38
C ALA A 31 8.54 -2.75 1.99
N VAL A 32 9.78 -3.24 1.91
CA VAL A 32 10.48 -3.46 0.64
C VAL A 32 9.76 -4.52 -0.20
N VAL A 33 9.29 -5.61 0.41
CA VAL A 33 8.50 -6.64 -0.29
C VAL A 33 7.21 -6.04 -0.88
N VAL A 34 6.48 -5.24 -0.10
CA VAL A 34 5.25 -4.58 -0.57
C VAL A 34 5.56 -3.57 -1.69
N MET A 35 6.67 -2.84 -1.61
CA MET A 35 7.11 -1.92 -2.66
C MET A 35 7.31 -2.66 -4.00
N PHE A 36 8.00 -3.81 -3.99
CA PHE A 36 8.17 -4.63 -5.19
C PHE A 36 6.85 -5.21 -5.71
N ALA A 37 5.95 -5.67 -4.82
CA ALA A 37 4.62 -6.12 -5.20
C ALA A 37 3.83 -5.01 -5.91
N SER A 38 3.87 -3.78 -5.39
CA SER A 38 3.20 -2.63 -6.00
C SER A 38 3.75 -2.27 -7.38
N LEU A 39 5.07 -2.43 -7.59
CA LEU A 39 5.72 -2.19 -8.87
C LEU A 39 5.24 -3.19 -9.94
N ILE A 40 5.08 -4.47 -9.59
CA ILE A 40 4.55 -5.49 -10.49
C ILE A 40 3.11 -5.16 -10.90
N ILE A 41 2.27 -4.77 -9.93
CA ILE A 41 0.88 -4.36 -10.18
C ILE A 41 0.84 -3.14 -11.11
N ALA A 42 1.73 -2.15 -10.91
CA ALA A 42 1.81 -0.98 -11.78
C ALA A 42 2.14 -1.35 -13.23
N VAL A 43 3.08 -2.28 -13.46
CA VAL A 43 3.41 -2.77 -14.80
C VAL A 43 2.23 -3.51 -15.43
N LEU A 44 1.50 -4.30 -14.65
CA LEU A 44 0.30 -5.01 -15.12
C LEU A 44 -0.77 -4.04 -15.62
N ILE A 45 -1.08 -3.01 -14.82
CA ILE A 45 -2.05 -1.97 -15.21
C ILE A 45 -1.60 -1.26 -16.48
N PHE A 46 -0.31 -0.93 -16.59
CA PHE A 46 0.25 -0.29 -17.78
C PHE A 46 0.04 -1.12 -19.06
N VAL A 47 0.23 -2.45 -18.99
CA VAL A 47 -0.03 -3.35 -20.14
C VAL A 47 -1.52 -3.37 -20.49
N ILE A 48 -2.39 -3.40 -19.50
CA ILE A 48 -3.84 -3.38 -19.70
C ILE A 48 -4.25 -2.06 -20.38
N ASP A 49 -3.76 -0.93 -19.90
CA ASP A 49 -4.07 0.39 -20.46
C ASP A 49 -3.63 0.50 -21.92
N LEU A 50 -2.41 0.07 -22.25
CA LEU A 50 -1.91 0.04 -23.63
C LEU A 50 -2.71 -0.91 -24.52
N GLY A 51 -3.08 -2.08 -24.00
CA GLY A 51 -3.90 -3.06 -24.71
C GLY A 51 -5.29 -2.50 -25.04
N PHE A 52 -5.94 -1.87 -24.06
CA PHE A 52 -7.24 -1.25 -24.26
C PHE A 52 -7.17 -0.06 -25.22
N GLU A 53 -6.14 0.79 -25.13
CA GLU A 53 -5.96 1.90 -26.07
C GLU A 53 -5.79 1.39 -27.50
N GLY A 54 -4.96 0.37 -27.71
CA GLY A 54 -4.75 -0.24 -29.02
C GLY A 54 -6.01 -0.87 -29.61
N ILE A 55 -6.77 -1.61 -28.79
CA ILE A 55 -8.04 -2.22 -29.20
C ILE A 55 -9.07 -1.15 -29.54
N MET A 56 -9.22 -0.11 -28.70
CA MET A 56 -10.18 0.96 -28.94
C MET A 56 -9.84 1.74 -30.21
N ARG A 57 -8.57 2.09 -30.42
CA ARG A 57 -8.12 2.74 -31.66
C ARG A 57 -8.46 1.91 -32.90
N PHE A 58 -8.18 0.59 -32.87
CA PHE A 58 -8.51 -0.30 -33.98
C PHE A 58 -10.01 -0.41 -34.25
N ILE A 59 -10.82 -0.50 -33.19
CA ILE A 59 -12.29 -0.55 -33.32
C ILE A 59 -12.82 0.77 -33.89
N TYR A 60 -12.36 1.91 -33.37
CA TYR A 60 -12.79 3.22 -33.88
C TYR A 60 -12.40 3.44 -35.34
N GLU A 61 -11.18 3.04 -35.75
CA GLU A 61 -10.71 3.15 -37.15
C GLU A 61 -11.46 2.19 -38.10
N LYS A 62 -12.01 1.09 -37.59
CA LYS A 62 -12.79 0.13 -38.41
C LYS A 62 -14.27 0.47 -38.51
N ILE A 63 -14.83 1.16 -37.52
CA ILE A 63 -16.25 1.50 -37.46
C ILE A 63 -16.54 2.87 -38.09
N PHE A 64 -15.59 3.81 -38.01
CA PHE A 64 -15.68 5.15 -38.61
C PHE A 64 -14.75 5.27 -39.82
#